data_AF-A0A6H2ELB0-F1
#
_entry.id   AF-A0A6H2ELB0-F1
#
_cell.length_a   1.000
_cell.length_b   1.000
_cell.length_c   1.000
_cell.angle_alpha   90.00
_cell.angle_beta   90.00
_cell.angle_gamma   90.00
#
_symmetry.space_group_name_H-M   'P 1'
#
loop_
_entity.id
_entity.type
_entity.pdbx_description
1 polymer ?
#
loop_
_entity_poly.entity_id
_entity_poly.type
_entity_poly.pdbx_seq_one_letter_code
_entity_poly.pdbx_strand_id
1 'polypeptide(L)'
;MAFIDLIKQLAEDSSPLVQRAGELRVALAADPNNAESFDELISIIRLLGQQTPTADPLTADDTYSSKPPLNLVLLALSEDLASDLRAWYPLIQLAKITIDDDPAAAVHQIEVAAGREETGQALASGIKLLCEAGQPDTAMQVGLGRWLPDEHCIDVGLELIRAAMASDKIADAQSFLDVLQKRFPSDHDVLDIVEELTHKQ
;
A
#
# COMPACT_ATOMS: atom_id res chain seq x y z
N MET A 1 -18.68 -11.58 -2.87
CA MET A 1 -19.06 -11.75 -1.45
C MET A 1 -18.71 -10.46 -0.74
N ALA A 2 -19.60 -9.86 0.07
CA ALA A 2 -19.31 -8.56 0.65
C ALA A 2 -18.32 -8.69 1.82
N PHE A 3 -17.38 -7.75 1.98
CA PHE A 3 -16.40 -7.84 3.07
C PHE A 3 -17.01 -7.86 4.49
N ILE A 4 -18.22 -7.29 4.70
CA ILE A 4 -18.92 -7.44 5.99
C ILE A 4 -19.22 -8.93 6.24
N ASP A 5 -19.62 -9.68 5.22
CA ASP A 5 -19.93 -11.10 5.38
C ASP A 5 -18.67 -11.88 5.79
N LEU A 6 -17.50 -11.50 5.26
CA LEU A 6 -16.21 -12.09 5.64
C LEU A 6 -15.81 -11.73 7.08
N ILE A 7 -16.00 -10.49 7.53
CA ILE A 7 -15.71 -10.11 8.93
C ILE A 7 -16.62 -10.85 9.91
N LYS A 8 -17.91 -11.01 9.59
CA LYS A 8 -18.87 -11.77 10.41
C LYS A 8 -18.56 -13.27 10.48
N GLN A 9 -17.85 -13.80 9.49
CA GLN A 9 -17.35 -15.17 9.54
C GLN A 9 -16.12 -15.31 10.46
N LEU A 10 -15.42 -14.22 10.77
CA LEU A 10 -14.24 -14.26 11.64
C LEU A 10 -14.58 -14.18 13.14
N ALA A 11 -15.72 -13.61 13.52
CA ALA A 11 -16.20 -13.51 14.91
C ALA A 11 -17.72 -13.38 15.01
N GLU A 12 -18.25 -13.65 16.21
CA GLU A 12 -19.67 -13.45 16.53
C GLU A 12 -20.12 -12.00 16.27
N ASP A 13 -21.35 -11.84 15.75
CA ASP A 13 -21.95 -10.54 15.38
C ASP A 13 -21.96 -9.50 16.52
N SER A 14 -21.94 -9.95 17.79
CA SER A 14 -21.95 -9.09 18.99
C SER A 14 -20.56 -8.62 19.43
N SER A 15 -19.49 -8.97 18.70
CA SER A 15 -18.13 -8.61 19.07
C SER A 15 -17.91 -7.09 18.96
N PRO A 16 -17.31 -6.44 19.99
CA PRO A 16 -16.98 -5.01 19.91
C PRO A 16 -16.01 -4.71 18.74
N LEU A 17 -15.22 -5.70 18.31
CA LEU A 17 -14.34 -5.57 17.15
C LEU A 17 -15.12 -5.52 15.83
N VAL A 18 -16.23 -6.26 15.71
CA VAL A 18 -17.11 -6.22 14.53
C VAL A 18 -17.85 -4.87 14.48
N GLN A 19 -18.29 -4.36 15.63
CA GLN A 19 -18.87 -3.01 15.72
C GLN A 19 -17.86 -1.94 15.28
N ARG A 20 -16.63 -1.99 15.82
CA ARG A 20 -15.57 -1.04 15.46
C ARG A 20 -15.21 -1.12 13.98
N ALA A 21 -15.13 -2.32 13.41
CA ALA A 21 -14.91 -2.51 11.98
C ALA A 21 -16.01 -1.86 11.12
N GLY A 22 -17.26 -1.89 11.58
CA GLY A 22 -18.38 -1.18 10.95
C GLY A 22 -18.22 0.34 10.97
N GLU A 23 -17.81 0.91 12.11
CA GLU A 23 -17.55 2.36 12.25
C GLU A 23 -16.42 2.82 11.32
N LEU A 24 -15.30 2.09 11.30
CA LEU A 24 -14.17 2.37 10.42
C LEU A 24 -14.58 2.32 8.94
N ARG A 25 -15.49 1.41 8.59
CA ARG A 25 -16.05 1.34 7.24
C ARG A 25 -16.86 2.57 6.87
N VAL A 26 -17.63 3.12 7.81
CA VAL A 26 -18.35 4.38 7.57
C VAL A 26 -17.36 5.53 7.38
N ALA A 27 -16.28 5.58 8.16
CA ALA A 27 -15.21 6.56 7.99
C ALA A 27 -14.53 6.43 6.61
N LEU A 28 -14.22 5.21 6.18
CA LEU A 28 -13.60 4.92 4.88
C LEU A 28 -14.54 5.18 3.70
N ALA A 29 -15.86 5.09 3.89
CA ALA A 29 -16.81 5.53 2.87
C ALA A 29 -16.80 7.06 2.69
N ALA A 30 -16.59 7.81 3.78
CA ALA A 30 -16.46 9.27 3.72
C ALA A 30 -15.13 9.67 3.07
N ASP A 31 -14.03 9.04 3.49
CA ASP A 31 -12.69 9.23 2.93
C ASP A 31 -11.98 7.87 2.75
N PRO A 32 -11.93 7.33 1.52
CA PRO A 32 -11.29 6.04 1.26
C PRO A 32 -9.77 6.08 1.43
N ASN A 33 -9.17 7.27 1.56
CA ASN A 33 -7.73 7.44 1.72
C ASN A 33 -7.32 7.69 3.17
N ASN A 34 -8.24 7.56 4.13
CA ASN A 34 -7.92 7.65 5.55
C ASN A 34 -7.07 6.44 5.99
N ALA A 35 -5.76 6.60 5.89
CA ALA A 35 -4.78 5.55 6.19
C ALA A 35 -4.91 5.02 7.62
N GLU A 36 -5.17 5.89 8.61
CA GLU A 36 -5.36 5.49 10.00
C GLU A 36 -6.55 4.53 10.16
N SER A 37 -7.68 4.88 9.53
CA SER A 37 -8.89 4.04 9.58
C SER A 37 -8.70 2.71 8.85
N PHE A 38 -7.97 2.74 7.74
CA PHE A 38 -7.63 1.53 6.98
C PHE A 38 -6.72 0.61 7.80
N ASP A 39 -5.65 1.14 8.38
CA ASP A 39 -4.66 0.38 9.15
C ASP A 39 -5.25 -0.19 10.45
N GLU A 40 -6.14 0.57 11.10
CA GLU A 40 -6.91 0.06 12.25
C GLU A 40 -7.81 -1.12 11.83
N LEU A 41 -8.47 -1.02 10.67
CA LEU A 41 -9.31 -2.08 10.15
C LEU A 41 -8.49 -3.34 9.81
N ILE A 42 -7.32 -3.20 9.19
CA ILE A 42 -6.37 -4.32 8.99
C ILE A 42 -6.02 -4.97 10.32
N SER A 43 -5.72 -4.15 11.34
CA SER A 43 -5.33 -4.63 12.66
C SER A 43 -6.45 -5.45 13.31
N ILE A 44 -7.70 -5.00 13.19
CA ILE A 44 -8.87 -5.73 13.63
C ILE A 44 -9.00 -7.07 12.89
N ILE A 45 -8.91 -7.08 11.56
CA ILE A 45 -9.02 -8.32 10.77
C ILE A 45 -7.95 -9.33 11.18
N ARG A 46 -6.71 -8.87 11.42
CA ARG A 46 -5.61 -9.72 11.91
C ARG A 46 -5.93 -10.33 13.27
N LEU A 47 -6.43 -9.52 14.21
CA LEU A 47 -6.84 -10.01 15.54
C LEU A 47 -7.95 -11.06 15.44
N LEU A 48 -8.97 -10.81 14.62
CA LEU A 48 -10.09 -11.74 14.41
C LEU A 48 -9.66 -13.04 13.72
N GLY A 49 -8.70 -12.97 12.79
CA GLY A 49 -8.10 -14.13 12.13
C GLY A 49 -7.29 -15.03 13.07
N GLN A 50 -6.72 -14.47 14.14
CA GLN A 50 -5.92 -15.19 15.15
C GLN A 50 -6.75 -15.83 16.26
N GLN A 51 -8.00 -15.41 16.45
CA GLN A 51 -8.87 -15.99 17.48
C GLN A 51 -9.26 -17.44 17.09
N THR A 52 -8.91 -18.45 17.86
CA THR A 52 -9.44 -19.80 17.69
C THR A 52 -10.88 -19.85 18.21
N PRO A 53 -11.86 -20.42 17.49
CA PRO A 53 -13.16 -20.68 18.11
C PRO A 53 -12.94 -21.60 19.31
N THR A 54 -13.52 -21.26 20.46
CA THR A 54 -13.58 -22.15 21.62
C THR A 54 -14.43 -23.36 21.21
N ALA A 55 -13.79 -24.42 20.73
CA ALA A 55 -14.49 -25.66 20.41
C ALA A 55 -14.96 -26.30 21.72
N ASP A 56 -16.28 -26.45 21.89
CA ASP A 56 -16.83 -27.30 22.93
C ASP A 56 -16.45 -28.76 22.58
N PRO A 57 -15.65 -29.46 23.41
CA PRO A 57 -15.17 -30.81 23.12
C PRO A 57 -16.29 -31.85 23.00
N LEU A 58 -17.53 -31.51 23.31
CA LEU A 58 -18.70 -32.39 23.26
C LEU A 58 -19.56 -32.23 21.99
N THR A 59 -19.30 -31.24 21.12
CA THR A 59 -20.09 -30.98 19.90
C THR A 59 -19.25 -30.90 18.62
N ALA A 60 -18.10 -31.57 18.57
CA ALA A 60 -17.24 -31.59 17.38
C ALA A 60 -17.93 -32.36 16.22
N ASP A 61 -18.85 -31.69 15.54
CA ASP A 61 -19.24 -32.02 14.17
C ASP A 61 -18.12 -31.50 13.26
N ASP A 62 -17.58 -32.36 12.40
CA ASP A 62 -16.42 -32.11 11.50
C ASP A 62 -16.69 -31.06 10.39
N THR A 63 -17.67 -30.18 10.55
CA THR A 63 -17.81 -28.96 9.74
C THR A 63 -16.88 -27.88 10.28
N TYR A 64 -15.58 -28.06 10.05
CA TYR A 64 -14.63 -26.95 10.10
C TYR A 64 -15.06 -25.92 9.03
N SER A 65 -15.86 -24.93 9.42
CA SER A 65 -15.95 -23.69 8.65
C SER A 65 -14.58 -23.05 8.72
N SER A 66 -13.72 -23.37 7.74
CA SER A 66 -12.37 -22.85 7.66
C SER A 66 -12.47 -21.33 7.58
N LYS A 67 -11.92 -20.63 8.59
CA LYS A 67 -11.87 -19.17 8.57
C LYS A 67 -11.25 -18.71 7.24
N PRO A 68 -11.82 -17.71 6.56
CA PRO A 68 -11.24 -17.24 5.31
C PRO A 68 -9.78 -16.80 5.55
N PRO A 69 -8.86 -17.08 4.62
CA PRO A 69 -7.48 -16.62 4.74
C PRO A 69 -7.44 -15.10 4.92
N LEU A 70 -6.59 -14.61 5.82
CA LEU A 70 -6.44 -13.17 6.09
C LEU A 70 -6.23 -12.35 4.81
N ASN A 71 -5.36 -12.83 3.91
CA ASN A 71 -5.10 -12.16 2.64
C ASN A 71 -6.35 -12.05 1.77
N LEU A 72 -7.27 -13.02 1.83
CA LEU A 72 -8.53 -13.00 1.08
C LEU A 72 -9.48 -11.92 1.63
N VAL A 73 -9.51 -11.73 2.95
CA VAL A 73 -10.31 -10.67 3.58
C VAL A 73 -9.74 -9.28 3.28
N LEU A 74 -8.41 -9.15 3.30
CA LEU A 74 -7.72 -7.90 2.94
C LEU A 74 -7.88 -7.58 1.44
N LEU A 75 -7.78 -8.59 0.57
CA LEU A 75 -8.04 -8.44 -0.85
C LEU A 75 -9.47 -7.92 -1.09
N ALA A 76 -10.48 -8.56 -0.50
CA ALA A 76 -11.87 -8.15 -0.64
C ALA A 76 -12.15 -6.73 -0.10
N LEU A 77 -11.48 -6.32 0.99
CA LEU A 77 -11.55 -4.96 1.51
C LEU A 77 -10.99 -3.94 0.51
N SER A 78 -9.78 -4.20 0.03
CA SER A 78 -9.07 -3.30 -0.87
C SER A 78 -9.79 -3.19 -2.21
N GLU A 79 -10.32 -4.29 -2.75
CA GLU A 79 -11.12 -4.29 -3.99
C GLU A 79 -12.41 -3.49 -3.84
N ASP A 80 -13.13 -3.68 -2.74
CA ASP A 80 -14.38 -2.96 -2.45
C ASP A 80 -14.12 -1.45 -2.40
N LEU A 81 -13.08 -1.03 -1.67
CA LEU A 81 -12.72 0.39 -1.53
C LEU A 81 -12.11 0.97 -2.82
N ALA A 82 -11.36 0.19 -3.59
CA ALA A 82 -10.75 0.62 -4.85
C ALA A 82 -11.78 0.99 -5.94
N SER A 83 -13.03 0.53 -5.80
CA SER A 83 -14.14 0.89 -6.68
C SER A 83 -14.52 2.38 -6.61
N ASP A 84 -14.20 3.07 -5.51
CA ASP A 84 -14.36 4.51 -5.40
C ASP A 84 -13.28 5.23 -6.23
N LEU A 85 -13.67 6.13 -7.13
CA LEU A 85 -12.75 6.86 -8.00
C LEU A 85 -11.77 7.78 -7.25
N ARG A 86 -12.06 8.10 -5.98
CA ARG A 86 -11.18 8.89 -5.10
C ARG A 86 -10.11 8.03 -4.43
N ALA A 87 -10.29 6.70 -4.39
CA ALA A 87 -9.45 5.79 -3.63
C ALA A 87 -8.11 5.58 -4.35
N TRP A 88 -7.03 6.13 -3.80
CA TRP A 88 -5.65 5.83 -4.21
C TRP A 88 -4.96 4.95 -3.17
N TYR A 89 -5.19 5.19 -1.87
CA TYR A 89 -4.53 4.42 -0.81
C TYR A 89 -4.94 2.94 -0.81
N PRO A 90 -6.24 2.58 -0.95
CA PRO A 90 -6.65 1.18 -1.08
C PRO A 90 -6.06 0.48 -2.31
N LEU A 91 -5.81 1.21 -3.41
CA LEU A 91 -5.13 0.65 -4.58
C LEU A 91 -3.65 0.34 -4.30
N ILE A 92 -2.95 1.18 -3.52
CA ILE A 92 -1.58 0.88 -3.06
C ILE A 92 -1.57 -0.36 -2.15
N GLN A 93 -2.54 -0.49 -1.26
CA GLN A 93 -2.67 -1.68 -0.40
C GLN A 93 -3.01 -2.94 -1.21
N LEU A 94 -3.85 -2.81 -2.24
CA LEU A 94 -4.14 -3.90 -3.17
C LEU A 94 -2.88 -4.34 -3.93
N ALA A 95 -2.08 -3.37 -4.40
CA ALA A 95 -0.81 -3.64 -5.07
C ALA A 95 0.14 -4.39 -4.12
N LYS A 96 0.22 -3.98 -2.86
CA LYS A 96 1.06 -4.64 -1.87
C LYS A 96 0.68 -6.09 -1.60
N ILE A 97 -0.61 -6.42 -1.65
CA ILE A 97 -1.09 -7.78 -1.45
C ILE A 97 -0.82 -8.64 -2.69
N THR A 98 -0.88 -8.06 -3.89
CA THR A 98 -0.83 -8.80 -5.16
C THR A 98 0.56 -8.89 -5.76
N ILE A 99 1.51 -8.04 -5.37
CA ILE A 99 2.81 -7.89 -6.05
C ILE A 99 3.64 -9.18 -6.18
N ASP A 100 3.54 -10.09 -5.22
CA ASP A 100 4.28 -11.37 -5.26
C ASP A 100 3.65 -12.39 -6.22
N ASP A 101 2.31 -12.40 -6.32
CA ASP A 101 1.54 -13.38 -7.09
C ASP A 101 1.23 -12.88 -8.52
N ASP A 102 0.96 -11.58 -8.68
CA ASP A 102 0.67 -10.91 -9.94
C ASP A 102 1.29 -9.49 -9.97
N PRO A 103 2.59 -9.38 -10.29
CA PRO A 103 3.28 -8.09 -10.41
C PRO A 103 2.64 -7.14 -11.42
N ALA A 104 2.05 -7.67 -12.50
CA ALA A 104 1.45 -6.84 -13.55
C ALA A 104 0.17 -6.17 -13.05
N ALA A 105 -0.66 -6.90 -12.30
CA ALA A 105 -1.82 -6.32 -11.61
C ALA A 105 -1.40 -5.27 -10.60
N ALA A 106 -0.35 -5.52 -9.81
CA ALA A 106 0.18 -4.55 -8.84
C ALA A 106 0.66 -3.25 -9.51
N VAL A 107 1.40 -3.35 -10.62
CA VAL A 107 1.82 -2.17 -11.42
C VAL A 107 0.60 -1.40 -11.93
N HIS A 108 -0.40 -2.10 -12.49
CA HIS A 108 -1.62 -1.45 -12.96
C HIS A 108 -2.35 -0.70 -11.82
N GLN A 109 -2.44 -1.28 -10.64
CA GLN A 109 -3.08 -0.66 -9.48
C GLN A 109 -2.32 0.58 -9.01
N ILE A 110 -0.98 0.53 -8.96
CA ILE A 110 -0.12 1.68 -8.67
C ILE A 110 -0.35 2.80 -9.69
N GLU A 111 -0.41 2.44 -10.97
CA GLU A 111 -0.67 3.38 -12.05
C GLU A 111 -2.06 4.02 -11.96
N VAL A 112 -3.09 3.28 -11.55
CA VAL A 112 -4.40 3.87 -11.32
C VAL A 112 -4.37 4.78 -10.09
N ALA A 113 -3.69 4.38 -9.00
CA ALA A 113 -3.56 5.18 -7.79
C ALA A 113 -2.87 6.52 -8.07
N ALA A 114 -1.74 6.50 -8.77
CA ALA A 114 -1.00 7.69 -9.19
C ALA A 114 -1.78 8.56 -10.20
N GLY A 115 -2.80 8.02 -10.87
CA GLY A 115 -3.70 8.81 -11.72
C GLY A 115 -4.86 9.48 -10.96
N ARG A 116 -5.12 9.06 -9.71
CA ARG A 116 -6.20 9.59 -8.85
C ARG A 116 -5.68 10.61 -7.82
N GLU A 117 -4.38 10.66 -7.61
CA GLU A 117 -3.72 11.42 -6.56
C GLU A 117 -2.63 12.31 -7.19
N GLU A 118 -2.82 13.63 -7.10
CA GLU A 118 -2.05 14.62 -7.88
C GLU A 118 -0.79 15.12 -7.17
N THR A 119 -0.68 14.94 -5.85
CA THR A 119 0.47 15.44 -5.07
C THR A 119 1.70 14.54 -5.20
N GLY A 120 1.55 13.35 -5.80
CA GLY A 120 2.63 12.39 -6.01
C GLY A 120 2.86 11.43 -4.82
N GLN A 121 2.09 11.52 -3.74
CA GLN A 121 2.13 10.58 -2.62
C GLN A 121 1.85 9.14 -3.06
N ALA A 122 0.84 8.93 -3.91
CA ALA A 122 0.51 7.60 -4.41
C ALA A 122 1.65 7.06 -5.30
N LEU A 123 2.25 7.92 -6.12
CA LEU A 123 3.36 7.57 -6.99
C LEU A 123 4.61 7.19 -6.17
N ALA A 124 4.98 8.00 -5.17
CA ALA A 124 6.11 7.71 -4.28
C ALA A 124 5.90 6.37 -3.54
N SER A 125 4.71 6.16 -2.99
CA SER A 125 4.35 4.91 -2.29
C SER A 125 4.45 3.70 -3.22
N GLY A 126 4.02 3.83 -4.48
CA GLY A 126 4.11 2.77 -5.49
C GLY A 126 5.54 2.46 -5.92
N ILE A 127 6.38 3.47 -6.12
CA ILE A 127 7.81 3.29 -6.45
C ILE A 127 8.51 2.55 -5.30
N LYS A 128 8.29 3.01 -4.07
CA LYS A 128 8.83 2.36 -2.87
C LYS A 128 8.41 0.89 -2.79
N LEU A 129 7.12 0.60 -2.99
CA LEU A 129 6.58 -0.76 -2.96
C LEU A 129 7.26 -1.66 -4.01
N LEU A 130 7.44 -1.18 -5.24
CA LEU A 130 8.12 -1.93 -6.30
C LEU A 130 9.60 -2.19 -5.96
N CYS A 131 10.29 -1.21 -5.38
CA CYS A 131 11.66 -1.38 -4.89
C CYS A 131 11.75 -2.43 -3.77
N GLU A 132 10.87 -2.38 -2.78
CA GLU A 132 10.80 -3.35 -1.67
C GLU A 132 10.52 -4.77 -2.18
N ALA A 133 9.77 -4.92 -3.27
CA ALA A 133 9.52 -6.20 -3.95
C ALA A 133 10.65 -6.64 -4.90
N GLY A 134 11.80 -5.95 -4.92
CA GLY A 134 12.94 -6.30 -5.77
C GLY A 134 12.74 -5.98 -7.25
N GLN A 135 11.87 -5.02 -7.58
CA GLN A 135 11.61 -4.56 -8.95
C GLN A 135 12.02 -3.09 -9.19
N PRO A 136 13.28 -2.69 -8.90
CA PRO A 136 13.71 -1.30 -9.00
C PRO A 136 13.67 -0.75 -10.44
N ASP A 137 13.91 -1.58 -11.45
CA ASP A 137 13.79 -1.16 -12.86
C ASP A 137 12.34 -0.81 -13.24
N THR A 138 11.38 -1.62 -12.80
CA THR A 138 9.94 -1.35 -12.98
C THR A 138 9.54 -0.09 -12.21
N ALA A 139 10.03 0.06 -10.97
CA ALA A 139 9.79 1.25 -10.15
C ALA A 139 10.24 2.54 -10.87
N MET A 140 11.45 2.53 -11.45
CA MET A 140 11.93 3.63 -12.26
C MET A 140 11.05 3.90 -13.48
N GLN A 141 10.65 2.86 -14.22
CA GLN A 141 9.81 3.03 -15.40
C GLN A 141 8.46 3.68 -15.07
N VAL A 142 7.79 3.21 -14.01
CA VAL A 142 6.52 3.77 -13.54
C VAL A 142 6.70 5.22 -13.08
N GLY A 143 7.74 5.50 -12.30
CA GLY A 143 8.02 6.83 -11.78
C GLY A 143 8.38 7.84 -12.87
N LEU A 144 9.29 7.50 -13.79
CA LEU A 144 9.75 8.38 -14.87
C LEU A 144 8.62 8.83 -15.81
N GLY A 145 7.66 7.95 -16.09
CA GLY A 145 6.55 8.27 -16.98
C GLY A 145 5.56 9.29 -16.41
N ARG A 146 5.63 9.57 -15.09
CA ARG A 146 4.59 10.29 -14.34
C ARG A 146 5.11 11.36 -13.41
N TRP A 147 6.41 11.37 -13.10
CA TRP A 147 6.96 12.34 -12.16
C TRP A 147 6.92 13.75 -12.74
N LEU A 148 6.25 14.65 -12.01
CA LEU A 148 6.19 16.07 -12.29
C LEU A 148 6.91 16.81 -11.15
N PRO A 149 8.22 17.10 -11.25
CA PRO A 149 9.02 17.62 -10.13
C PRO A 149 8.55 18.97 -9.57
N ASP A 150 7.83 19.76 -10.38
CA ASP A 150 7.31 21.06 -9.96
C ASP A 150 6.00 20.95 -9.16
N GLU A 151 5.27 19.85 -9.33
CA GLU A 151 3.93 19.62 -8.77
C GLU A 151 3.94 18.56 -7.64
N HIS A 152 4.75 17.52 -7.80
CA HIS A 152 4.80 16.39 -6.89
C HIS A 152 5.66 16.66 -5.65
N CYS A 153 5.38 15.93 -4.58
CA CYS A 153 6.18 15.94 -3.37
C CYS A 153 7.60 15.43 -3.63
N ILE A 154 8.51 15.80 -2.72
CA ILE A 154 9.92 15.44 -2.77
C ILE A 154 10.15 13.93 -2.76
N ASP A 155 9.27 13.18 -2.10
CA ASP A 155 9.38 11.73 -1.92
C ASP A 155 9.42 10.98 -3.25
N VAL A 156 8.73 11.46 -4.29
CA VAL A 156 8.77 10.80 -5.62
C VAL A 156 10.20 10.78 -6.16
N GLY A 157 10.92 11.90 -6.06
CA GLY A 157 12.29 11.99 -6.52
C GLY A 157 13.24 11.18 -5.64
N LEU A 158 13.04 11.19 -4.33
CA LEU A 158 13.86 10.39 -3.40
C LEU A 158 13.72 8.90 -3.69
N GLU A 159 12.50 8.41 -3.90
CA GLU A 159 12.26 7.01 -4.23
C GLU A 159 12.80 6.65 -5.62
N LEU A 160 12.77 7.56 -6.60
CA LEU A 160 13.43 7.37 -7.90
C LEU A 160 14.95 7.25 -7.78
N ILE A 161 15.59 8.05 -6.92
CA ILE A 161 17.02 7.97 -6.64
C ILE A 161 17.33 6.61 -6.00
N ARG A 162 16.55 6.18 -5.00
CA ARG A 162 16.70 4.86 -4.36
C ARG A 162 16.53 3.72 -5.37
N ALA A 163 15.53 3.80 -6.25
CA ALA A 163 15.31 2.83 -7.33
C ALA A 163 16.51 2.76 -8.28
N ALA A 164 17.02 3.90 -8.74
CA ALA A 164 18.19 3.97 -9.62
C ALA A 164 19.45 3.40 -8.95
N MET A 165 19.67 3.69 -7.66
CA MET A 165 20.78 3.11 -6.89
C MET A 165 20.64 1.60 -6.69
N ALA A 166 19.41 1.08 -6.55
CA ALA A 166 19.14 -0.35 -6.42
C ALA A 166 19.36 -1.09 -7.77
N SER A 167 19.14 -0.41 -8.90
CA SER A 167 19.42 -0.91 -10.25
C SER A 167 20.86 -0.63 -10.75
N ASP A 168 21.75 -0.12 -9.90
CA ASP A 168 23.13 0.28 -10.26
C ASP A 168 23.21 1.34 -11.40
N LYS A 169 22.16 2.14 -11.54
CA LYS A 169 22.05 3.23 -12.54
C LYS A 169 22.44 4.57 -11.92
N ILE A 170 23.71 4.69 -11.52
CA ILE A 170 24.20 5.87 -10.79
C ILE A 170 24.03 7.18 -11.56
N ALA A 171 24.15 7.16 -12.89
CA ALA A 171 23.95 8.36 -13.72
C ALA A 171 22.49 8.87 -13.69
N ASP A 172 21.52 7.96 -13.64
CA ASP A 172 20.10 8.33 -13.50
C ASP A 172 19.83 8.87 -12.10
N ALA A 173 20.39 8.22 -11.07
CA ALA A 173 20.28 8.67 -9.67
C ALA A 173 20.82 10.11 -9.49
N GLN A 174 21.99 10.41 -10.09
CA GLN A 174 22.55 11.76 -10.12
C GLN A 174 21.64 12.76 -10.83
N SER A 175 21.07 12.37 -11.98
CA SER A 175 20.17 13.24 -12.75
C SER A 175 18.91 13.59 -11.95
N PHE A 176 18.35 12.65 -11.19
CA PHE A 176 17.21 12.92 -10.30
C PHE A 176 17.59 13.79 -9.11
N LEU A 177 18.75 13.54 -8.52
CA LEU A 177 19.28 14.36 -7.42
C LEU A 177 19.48 15.81 -7.87
N ASP A 178 20.02 16.05 -9.06
CA ASP A 178 20.19 17.40 -9.61
C ASP A 178 18.86 18.16 -9.72
N VAL A 179 17.76 17.46 -10.04
CA VAL A 179 16.41 18.04 -10.07
C VAL A 179 15.97 18.42 -8.65
N LEU A 180 16.13 17.51 -7.69
CA LEU A 180 15.76 17.77 -6.29
C LEU A 180 16.58 18.89 -5.67
N GLN A 181 17.89 18.93 -5.89
CA GLN A 181 18.76 19.99 -5.36
C GLN A 181 18.39 21.37 -5.92
N LYS A 182 17.97 21.46 -7.19
CA LYS A 182 17.50 22.73 -7.76
C LYS A 182 16.19 23.19 -7.13
N ARG A 183 15.28 22.26 -6.84
CA ARG A 183 13.94 22.58 -6.34
C ARG A 183 13.87 22.74 -4.82
N PHE A 184 14.66 21.97 -4.10
CA PHE A 184 14.69 21.81 -2.64
C PHE A 184 16.14 21.86 -2.09
N PRO A 185 16.90 22.96 -2.32
CA PRO A 185 18.33 23.03 -2.06
C PRO A 185 18.75 22.94 -0.58
N SER A 186 17.81 23.04 0.36
CA SER A 186 18.07 23.02 1.80
C SER A 186 17.27 21.96 2.53
N ASP A 187 16.67 21.04 1.78
CA ASP A 187 15.91 19.93 2.35
C ASP A 187 16.87 18.87 2.90
N HIS A 188 16.61 18.41 4.12
CA HIS A 188 17.49 17.46 4.81
C HIS A 188 17.55 16.11 4.12
N ASP A 189 16.43 15.61 3.58
CA ASP A 189 16.41 14.30 2.94
C ASP A 189 17.22 14.30 1.64
N VAL A 190 17.28 15.45 0.95
CA VAL A 190 18.14 15.65 -0.22
C VAL A 190 19.61 15.70 0.16
N LEU A 191 19.96 16.27 1.31
CA LEU A 191 21.35 16.29 1.77
C LEU A 191 21.81 14.88 2.18
N ASP A 192 20.97 14.14 2.90
CA ASP A 192 21.28 12.78 3.35
C ASP A 192 21.52 11.83 2.15
N ILE A 193 20.68 11.92 1.11
CA ILE A 193 20.83 11.04 -0.07
C ILE A 193 22.08 11.39 -0.91
N VAL A 194 22.57 12.63 -0.85
CA VAL A 194 23.86 13.02 -1.48
C VAL A 194 25.01 12.28 -0.80
N GLU A 195 25.00 12.23 0.53
CA GLU A 195 26.03 11.52 1.28
C GLU A 195 26.03 10.02 0.91
N GLU A 196 24.85 9.40 0.85
CA GLU A 196 24.71 7.99 0.44
C GLU A 196 25.26 7.72 -0.96
N LEU A 197 24.91 8.53 -1.96
CA LEU A 197 25.38 8.39 -3.34
C LEU A 197 26.90 8.53 -3.45
N THR A 198 27.50 9.41 -2.65
CA THR A 198 28.96 9.65 -2.68
C THR A 198 29.75 8.46 -2.13
N HIS A 199 29.17 7.67 -1.21
CA HIS A 199 29.81 6.47 -0.65
C HIS A 199 29.71 5.22 -1.54
N LYS A 200 28.85 5.22 -2.55
CA LYS A 200 28.69 4.11 -3.51
C LYS A 200 29.61 4.19 -4.74
N GLN A 201 30.39 5.26 -4.90
CA GLN A 201 31.39 5.43 -5.97
C GLN A 201 32.74 4.81 -5.58
#